data_AF-A0A4Q3E9S9-F1
#
_entry.id   AF-A0A4Q3E9S9-F1
#
_cell.length_a   1.000
_cell.length_b   1.000
_cell.length_c   1.000
_cell.angle_alpha   90.00
_cell.angle_beta   90.00
_cell.angle_gamma   90.00
#
_symmetry.space_group_name_H-M   'P 1'
#
loop_
_entity.id
_entity.type
_entity.pdbx_description
1 polymer ?
#
loop_
_entity_poly.entity_id
_entity_poly.type
_entity_poly.pdbx_seq_one_letter_code
_entity_poly.pdbx_strand_id
1 'polypeptide(L)'
;MINALFCKRAFYFTFRPEYDRIQWINDNEQFKAWCEGKTGYPIVDAGMRELNATGFMHNRVRMITASFLSKDLLIDWRWGERYFARKLLDYEMASNVGGWQWAAGSGTDAAPYFRIFNPDSQTKKFDPKLEYIKKWVPEYADFSKYPKPIVNHAAARERCLKAFKAALNR
;
A
#
# COMPACT_ATOMS: atom_id res chain seq x y z
N MET A 1 20.50 28.46 -12.51
CA MET A 1 19.62 27.43 -13.12
C MET A 1 19.83 26.10 -12.41
N ILE A 2 19.13 25.88 -11.29
CA ILE A 2 19.15 24.59 -10.59
C ILE A 2 18.08 23.70 -11.25
N ASN A 3 18.57 22.61 -11.83
CA ASN A 3 17.89 21.51 -12.53
C ASN A 3 16.36 21.39 -12.40
N ALA A 4 15.64 21.84 -13.44
CA ALA A 4 14.28 21.39 -13.73
C ALA A 4 14.19 19.86 -13.96
N LEU A 5 15.31 19.19 -14.27
CA LEU A 5 15.38 17.72 -14.37
C LEU A 5 15.31 16.99 -13.02
N PHE A 6 15.82 17.59 -11.94
CA PHE A 6 15.76 17.00 -10.60
C PHE A 6 14.31 16.95 -10.11
N CYS A 7 13.57 18.03 -10.41
CA CYS A 7 12.17 18.22 -10.05
C CYS A 7 11.19 17.41 -10.94
N LYS A 8 11.61 16.79 -12.05
CA LYS A 8 10.72 15.84 -12.78
C LYS A 8 10.88 14.40 -12.31
N ARG A 9 12.09 14.02 -11.88
CA ARG A 9 12.40 12.64 -11.49
C ARG A 9 11.82 12.28 -10.13
N ALA A 10 11.74 13.23 -9.19
CA ALA A 10 11.22 12.98 -7.84
C ALA A 10 9.72 12.65 -7.77
N PHE A 11 8.93 12.98 -8.81
CA PHE A 11 7.46 12.97 -8.71
C PHE A 11 6.77 11.90 -9.56
N TYR A 12 7.35 11.52 -10.71
CA TYR A 12 6.78 10.48 -11.59
C TYR A 12 7.71 9.27 -11.78
N PHE A 13 9.00 9.41 -11.45
CA PHE A 13 9.98 8.33 -11.52
C PHE A 13 10.34 7.89 -10.10
N THR A 14 10.80 6.65 -9.97
CA THR A 14 11.34 6.20 -8.68
C THR A 14 12.62 6.98 -8.38
N PHE A 15 12.84 7.35 -7.10
CA PHE A 15 14.06 8.05 -6.73
C PHE A 15 15.32 7.23 -7.06
N ARG A 16 15.22 5.91 -6.87
CA ARG A 16 16.23 4.93 -7.30
C ARG A 16 15.82 4.34 -8.66
N PRO A 17 16.46 4.70 -9.78
CA PRO A 17 16.03 4.31 -11.14
C PRO A 17 15.92 2.78 -11.34
N GLU A 18 16.68 2.01 -10.57
CA GLU A 18 16.61 0.54 -10.54
C GLU A 18 15.18 0.03 -10.38
N TYR A 19 14.38 0.73 -9.57
CA TYR A 19 13.03 0.34 -9.18
C TYR A 19 12.00 0.63 -10.27
N ASP A 20 12.31 1.47 -11.26
CA ASP A 20 11.48 1.63 -12.46
C ASP A 20 11.47 0.34 -13.31
N ARG A 21 12.42 -0.58 -13.09
CA ARG A 21 12.51 -1.88 -13.79
C ARG A 21 11.56 -2.94 -13.23
N ILE A 22 10.93 -2.70 -12.08
CA ILE A 22 10.00 -3.64 -11.45
C ILE A 22 8.84 -3.94 -12.39
N GLN A 23 8.61 -5.22 -12.64
CA GLN A 23 7.47 -5.68 -13.43
C GLN A 23 6.26 -5.80 -12.50
N TRP A 24 5.44 -4.75 -12.47
CA TRP A 24 4.19 -4.71 -11.71
C TRP A 24 3.11 -5.56 -12.39
N ILE A 25 2.26 -6.21 -11.59
CA ILE A 25 1.13 -7.00 -12.11
C ILE A 25 0.02 -6.07 -12.60
N ASN A 26 -0.26 -5.01 -11.84
CA ASN A 26 -1.28 -4.00 -12.16
C ASN A 26 -2.65 -4.61 -12.49
N ASP A 27 -3.06 -5.60 -11.71
CA ASP A 27 -4.39 -6.20 -11.79
C ASP A 27 -5.46 -5.19 -11.35
N ASN A 28 -6.34 -4.82 -12.29
CA ASN A 28 -7.40 -3.84 -12.07
C ASN A 28 -8.47 -4.31 -11.08
N GLU A 29 -8.77 -5.61 -11.03
CA GLU A 29 -9.77 -6.16 -10.11
C GLU A 29 -9.24 -6.13 -8.68
N GLN A 30 -7.98 -6.50 -8.48
CA GLN A 30 -7.32 -6.39 -7.18
C GLN A 30 -7.16 -4.92 -6.75
N PHE A 31 -6.85 -4.01 -7.68
CA PHE A 31 -6.81 -2.58 -7.38
C PHE A 31 -8.17 -2.05 -6.95
N LYS A 32 -9.24 -2.44 -7.65
CA LYS A 32 -10.62 -2.06 -7.30
C LYS A 32 -11.01 -2.60 -5.93
N ALA A 33 -10.71 -3.87 -5.63
CA ALA A 33 -10.95 -4.47 -4.31
C ALA A 33 -10.21 -3.72 -3.20
N TRP A 34 -8.98 -3.29 -3.45
CA TRP A 34 -8.21 -2.43 -2.52
C TRP A 34 -8.87 -1.07 -2.35
N CYS A 35 -9.26 -0.38 -3.43
CA CYS A 35 -9.93 0.91 -3.35
C CYS A 35 -11.24 0.86 -2.54
N GLU A 36 -12.01 -0.21 -2.70
CA GLU A 36 -13.31 -0.42 -2.05
C GLU A 36 -13.20 -0.97 -0.61
N GLY A 37 -12.02 -1.40 -0.15
CA GLY A 37 -11.86 -2.07 1.14
C GLY A 37 -12.57 -3.42 1.20
N LYS A 38 -12.33 -4.26 0.19
CA LYS A 38 -12.86 -5.63 0.04
C LYS A 38 -11.74 -6.64 -0.26
N THR A 39 -10.57 -6.44 0.33
CA THR A 39 -9.38 -7.28 0.11
C THR A 39 -9.45 -8.60 0.90
N GLY A 40 -10.31 -8.68 1.91
CA GLY A 40 -10.33 -9.79 2.85
C GLY A 40 -9.23 -9.68 3.92
N TYR A 41 -8.57 -8.53 4.03
CA TYR A 41 -7.59 -8.20 5.08
C TYR A 41 -8.14 -7.07 5.98
N PRO A 42 -8.63 -7.38 7.19
CA PRO A 42 -9.47 -6.46 7.96
C PRO A 42 -8.86 -5.10 8.25
N ILE A 43 -7.56 -5.05 8.57
CA ILE A 43 -6.88 -3.77 8.85
C ILE A 43 -6.69 -2.92 7.59
N VAL A 44 -6.53 -3.55 6.43
CA VAL A 44 -6.44 -2.87 5.13
C VAL A 44 -7.83 -2.36 4.76
N ASP A 45 -8.84 -3.21 4.86
CA ASP A 45 -10.23 -2.90 4.52
C ASP A 45 -10.79 -1.79 5.43
N ALA A 46 -10.51 -1.84 6.73
CA ALA A 46 -10.84 -0.78 7.68
C ALA A 46 -10.23 0.57 7.29
N GLY A 47 -8.95 0.57 6.92
CA GLY A 47 -8.25 1.77 6.44
C GLY A 47 -8.89 2.37 5.21
N MET A 48 -9.12 1.55 4.19
CA MET A 48 -9.69 2.00 2.93
C MET A 48 -11.12 2.51 3.10
N ARG A 49 -11.91 1.91 3.99
CA ARG A 49 -13.25 2.38 4.35
C ARG A 49 -13.21 3.69 5.14
N GLU A 50 -12.30 3.86 6.10
CA GLU A 50 -12.08 5.12 6.80
C GLU A 50 -11.76 6.25 5.83
N LEU A 51 -10.81 6.00 4.91
CA LEU A 51 -10.42 6.95 3.87
C LEU A 51 -11.60 7.36 3.00
N ASN A 52 -12.38 6.38 2.54
CA ASN A 52 -13.50 6.64 1.64
C ASN A 52 -14.65 7.37 2.33
N ALA A 53 -14.86 7.13 3.62
CA ALA A 53 -15.95 7.73 4.38
C ALA A 53 -15.62 9.12 4.92
N THR A 54 -14.35 9.37 5.30
CA THR A 54 -13.96 10.58 6.04
C THR A 54 -12.98 11.48 5.31
N GLY A 55 -12.27 10.96 4.31
CA GLY A 55 -11.14 11.65 3.70
C GLY A 55 -9.88 11.69 4.58
N PHE A 56 -9.84 10.93 5.67
CA PHE A 56 -8.66 10.76 6.52
C PHE A 56 -8.31 9.28 6.63
N MET A 57 -7.05 8.97 6.96
CA MET A 57 -6.65 7.62 7.33
C MET A 57 -5.54 7.71 8.35
N HIS A 58 -5.61 6.95 9.44
CA HIS A 58 -4.54 6.97 10.44
C HIS A 58 -3.17 6.61 9.80
N ASN A 59 -2.09 7.32 10.15
CA ASN A 59 -0.80 7.20 9.48
C ASN A 59 -0.23 5.76 9.47
N ARG A 60 -0.38 5.01 10.58
CA ARG A 60 0.01 3.59 10.63
C ARG A 60 -0.73 2.77 9.58
N VAL A 61 -2.02 3.04 9.37
CA VAL A 61 -2.86 2.32 8.42
C VAL A 61 -2.54 2.74 6.98
N ARG A 62 -2.14 4.01 6.74
CA ARG A 62 -1.56 4.44 5.45
C ARG A 62 -0.33 3.60 5.09
N MET A 63 0.57 3.35 6.05
CA MET A 63 1.75 2.49 5.81
C MET A 63 1.36 1.04 5.49
N ILE A 64 0.37 0.49 6.19
CA ILE A 64 -0.09 -0.90 5.99
C ILE A 64 -0.77 -1.05 4.63
N THR A 65 -1.69 -0.16 4.28
CA THR A 65 -2.43 -0.18 3.01
C THR A 65 -1.50 0.04 1.81
N ALA A 66 -0.50 0.93 1.94
CA ALA A 66 0.50 1.17 0.90
C ALA A 66 1.46 -0.02 0.72
N SER A 67 1.91 -0.65 1.81
CA SER A 67 2.68 -1.91 1.74
C SER A 67 1.86 -3.01 1.08
N PHE A 68 0.58 -3.16 1.44
CA PHE A 68 -0.28 -4.19 0.86
C PHE A 68 -0.45 -3.99 -0.66
N LEU A 69 -0.74 -2.77 -1.11
CA LEU A 69 -0.87 -2.50 -2.55
C LEU A 69 0.42 -2.81 -3.32
N SER A 70 1.56 -2.28 -2.84
CA SER A 70 2.84 -2.35 -3.57
C SER A 70 3.57 -3.68 -3.43
N LYS A 71 3.34 -4.43 -2.34
CA LYS A 71 4.08 -5.67 -2.03
C LYS A 71 3.21 -6.91 -2.11
N ASP A 72 1.99 -6.87 -1.56
CA ASP A 72 1.10 -8.03 -1.61
C ASP A 72 0.43 -8.15 -2.98
N LEU A 73 -0.17 -7.07 -3.48
CA LEU A 73 -0.82 -7.07 -4.80
C LEU A 73 0.17 -6.86 -5.95
N LEU A 74 1.38 -6.38 -5.64
CA LEU A 74 2.41 -6.02 -6.61
C LEU A 74 1.88 -5.08 -7.70
N ILE A 75 1.13 -4.06 -7.27
CA ILE A 75 0.58 -3.00 -8.11
C ILE A 75 1.47 -1.75 -7.96
N ASP A 76 1.65 -1.03 -9.06
CA ASP A 76 2.45 0.19 -9.08
C ASP A 76 1.92 1.18 -8.02
N TRP A 77 2.80 1.57 -7.11
CA TRP A 77 2.52 2.49 -6.00
C TRP A 77 1.94 3.82 -6.47
N ARG A 78 2.23 4.25 -7.71
CA ARG A 78 1.67 5.46 -8.33
C ARG A 78 0.15 5.40 -8.45
N TRP A 79 -0.43 4.21 -8.57
CA TRP A 79 -1.89 4.03 -8.60
C TRP A 79 -2.51 4.34 -7.25
N GLY A 80 -1.86 3.88 -6.18
CA GLY A 80 -2.25 4.18 -4.80
C GLY A 80 -2.03 5.64 -4.43
N GLU A 81 -0.91 6.24 -4.83
CA GLU A 81 -0.61 7.66 -4.68
C GLU A 81 -1.75 8.51 -5.24
N ARG A 82 -2.13 8.25 -6.51
CA ARG A 82 -3.21 8.97 -7.18
C ARG A 82 -4.58 8.72 -6.56
N TYR A 83 -4.80 7.54 -5.98
CA TYR A 83 -6.02 7.28 -5.22
C TYR A 83 -6.07 8.13 -3.96
N PHE A 84 -4.98 8.16 -3.19
CA PHE A 84 -4.85 8.96 -1.98
C PHE A 84 -4.98 10.45 -2.27
N ALA A 85 -4.38 10.95 -3.35
CA ALA A 85 -4.49 12.34 -3.79
C ALA A 85 -5.93 12.81 -4.05
N ARG A 86 -6.83 11.89 -4.44
CA ARG A 86 -8.24 12.20 -4.69
C ARG A 86 -9.13 12.08 -3.46
N LYS A 87 -8.65 11.43 -2.39
CA LYS A 87 -9.46 11.08 -1.22
C LYS A 87 -9.03 11.79 0.05
N LEU A 88 -7.73 12.03 0.22
CA LEU A 88 -7.20 12.65 1.43
C LEU A 88 -7.50 14.15 1.47
N LEU A 89 -8.19 14.58 2.52
CA LEU A 89 -8.42 16.00 2.80
C LEU A 89 -7.16 16.69 3.33
N ASP A 90 -6.27 15.92 3.97
CA ASP A 90 -4.95 16.36 4.43
C ASP A 90 -3.84 16.06 3.41
N TYR A 91 -4.18 15.95 2.12
CA TYR A 91 -3.19 15.67 1.09
C TYR A 91 -2.15 16.78 1.01
N GLU A 92 -0.90 16.40 1.26
CA GLU A 92 0.27 17.18 0.95
C GLU A 92 1.21 16.30 0.11
N MET A 93 1.61 16.82 -1.04
CA MET A 93 2.26 16.05 -2.10
C MET A 93 3.59 15.43 -1.63
N ALA A 94 4.45 16.20 -0.97
CA ALA A 94 5.76 15.72 -0.54
C ALA A 94 5.64 14.56 0.46
N SER A 95 4.75 14.72 1.44
CA SER A 95 4.47 13.72 2.46
C SER A 95 3.82 12.47 1.88
N ASN A 96 2.87 12.61 0.96
CA ASN A 96 2.19 11.47 0.34
C ASN A 96 3.12 10.68 -0.57
N VAL A 97 3.79 11.35 -1.52
CA VAL A 97 4.73 10.71 -2.45
C VAL A 97 5.89 10.06 -1.68
N GLY A 98 6.43 10.74 -0.66
CA GLY A 98 7.45 10.19 0.21
C GLY A 98 7.02 8.92 0.93
N GLY A 99 5.79 8.90 1.48
CA GLY A 99 5.21 7.72 2.12
C GLY A 99 5.03 6.54 1.17
N TRP A 100 4.54 6.79 -0.05
CA TRP A 100 4.39 5.76 -1.07
C TRP A 100 5.72 5.20 -1.56
N GLN A 101 6.72 6.06 -1.81
CA GLN A 101 8.06 5.61 -2.18
C GLN A 101 8.75 4.84 -1.04
N TRP A 102 8.50 5.23 0.22
CA TRP A 102 8.98 4.50 1.39
C TRP A 102 8.38 3.10 1.46
N ALA A 103 7.07 2.95 1.26
CA ALA A 103 6.38 1.65 1.28
C ALA A 103 6.80 0.75 0.11
N ALA A 104 6.97 1.32 -1.08
CA ALA A 104 7.43 0.60 -2.27
C ALA A 104 8.90 0.18 -2.19
N GLY A 105 9.71 0.77 -1.29
CA GLY A 105 11.15 0.53 -1.21
C GLY A 105 11.97 1.37 -2.20
N SER A 106 11.35 2.30 -2.93
CA SER A 106 11.94 3.03 -4.05
C SER A 106 12.45 4.44 -3.72
N GLY A 107 12.26 4.90 -2.47
CA GLY A 107 12.65 6.21 -1.98
C GLY A 107 14.10 6.34 -1.47
N THR A 108 14.44 7.54 -1.00
CA THR A 108 15.76 7.93 -0.44
C THR A 108 16.11 7.15 0.82
N ASP A 109 15.20 7.09 1.80
CA ASP A 109 15.30 6.35 3.06
C ASP A 109 14.23 5.24 3.15
N ALA A 110 13.96 4.60 2.02
CA ALA A 110 12.88 3.62 1.95
C ALA A 110 13.21 2.36 2.76
N ALA A 111 12.17 1.75 3.31
CA ALA A 111 12.31 0.44 3.92
C ALA A 111 12.96 -0.54 2.92
N PRO A 112 13.90 -1.40 3.36
CA PRO A 112 14.47 -2.40 2.47
C PRO A 112 13.36 -3.20 1.79
N TYR A 113 13.48 -3.48 0.49
CA TYR A 113 12.36 -4.04 -0.28
C TYR A 113 11.82 -5.37 0.27
N PHE A 114 12.64 -6.12 1.02
CA PHE A 114 12.29 -7.37 1.68
C PHE A 114 11.47 -7.20 2.96
N ARG A 115 11.35 -5.97 3.47
CA ARG A 115 10.44 -5.58 4.56
C ARG A 115 9.03 -5.47 3.97
N ILE A 116 8.28 -6.56 4.07
CA ILE A 116 6.88 -6.63 3.64
C ILE A 116 6.05 -6.77 4.90
N PHE A 117 5.07 -5.89 5.09
CA PHE A 117 4.23 -5.91 6.28
C PHE A 117 3.24 -7.08 6.19
N ASN A 118 3.24 -7.93 7.21
CA ASN A 118 2.19 -8.92 7.39
C ASN A 118 0.97 -8.23 8.04
N PRO A 119 -0.20 -8.12 7.36
CA PRO A 119 -1.36 -7.40 7.89
C PRO A 119 -1.85 -7.94 9.24
N ASP A 120 -1.81 -9.26 9.45
CA ASP A 120 -2.23 -9.88 10.71
C ASP A 120 -1.31 -9.50 11.86
N SER A 121 0.00 -9.47 11.59
CA SER A 121 1.00 -9.06 12.58
C SER A 121 0.91 -7.57 12.91
N GLN A 122 0.57 -6.73 11.93
CA GLN A 122 0.30 -5.31 12.17
C GLN A 122 -0.99 -5.12 12.98
N THR A 123 -2.03 -5.89 12.69
CA THR A 123 -3.29 -5.88 13.45
C THR A 123 -3.04 -6.24 14.91
N LYS A 124 -2.37 -7.37 15.18
CA LYS A 124 -2.05 -7.81 16.56
C LYS A 124 -1.26 -6.76 17.35
N LYS A 125 -0.43 -5.98 16.67
CA LYS A 125 0.42 -4.96 17.31
C LYS A 125 -0.28 -3.63 17.54
N PHE A 126 -1.09 -3.18 16.58
CA PHE A 126 -1.61 -1.80 16.56
C PHE A 126 -3.13 -1.71 16.77
N ASP A 127 -3.86 -2.82 16.67
CA ASP A 127 -5.28 -2.92 17.00
C ASP A 127 -5.58 -4.25 17.74
N PRO A 128 -4.94 -4.50 18.91
CA PRO A 128 -5.04 -5.80 19.61
C PRO A 128 -6.46 -6.13 20.08
N LYS A 129 -7.33 -5.13 20.27
CA LYS A 129 -8.73 -5.28 20.69
C LYS A 129 -9.71 -5.28 19.51
N LEU A 130 -9.20 -5.10 18.28
CA LEU A 130 -9.97 -4.96 17.05
C LEU A 130 -10.95 -3.79 17.07
N GLU A 131 -10.66 -2.73 17.84
CA GLU A 131 -11.56 -1.58 17.99
C GLU A 131 -11.66 -0.80 16.68
N TYR A 132 -10.51 -0.59 16.01
CA TYR A 132 -10.47 0.10 14.72
C TYR A 132 -11.13 -0.74 13.63
N ILE A 133 -10.85 -2.05 13.58
CA ILE A 133 -11.47 -2.97 12.62
C ILE A 133 -12.99 -3.05 12.84
N LYS A 134 -13.47 -3.23 14.07
CA LYS A 134 -14.92 -3.32 14.36
C LYS A 134 -15.67 -2.06 13.96
N LYS A 135 -15.04 -0.88 14.10
CA LYS A 135 -15.64 0.40 13.71
C LYS A 135 -15.88 0.48 12.20
N TRP A 136 -14.89 0.08 11.39
CA TRP A 136 -14.91 0.29 9.94
C TRP A 136 -15.35 -0.94 9.14
N VAL A 137 -15.26 -2.13 9.74
CA VAL A 137 -15.63 -3.42 9.16
C VAL A 137 -16.50 -4.19 10.18
N PRO A 138 -17.71 -3.70 10.48
CA PRO A 138 -18.58 -4.31 11.48
C PRO A 138 -18.96 -5.77 11.13
N GLU A 139 -19.03 -6.10 9.84
CA GLU A 139 -19.33 -7.46 9.37
C GLU A 139 -18.20 -8.46 9.64
N TYR A 140 -17.00 -8.03 10.03
CA TYR A 140 -15.89 -8.93 10.37
C TYR A 140 -16.21 -9.84 11.58
N ALA A 141 -17.18 -9.46 12.41
CA ALA A 141 -17.68 -10.33 13.48
C ALA A 141 -18.38 -11.60 12.95
N ASP A 142 -18.82 -11.60 11.69
CA ASP A 142 -19.45 -12.72 11.00
C ASP A 142 -18.59 -13.15 9.80
N PHE A 143 -17.74 -14.16 10.03
CA PHE A 143 -16.84 -14.71 9.01
C PHE A 143 -17.55 -15.24 7.76
N SER A 144 -18.88 -15.49 7.80
CA SER A 144 -19.64 -15.89 6.62
C SER A 144 -19.94 -14.72 5.67
N LYS A 145 -19.94 -13.49 6.19
CA LYS A 145 -20.26 -12.26 5.44
C LYS A 145 -19.03 -11.50 4.97
N TYR A 146 -17.90 -11.67 5.66
CA TYR A 146 -16.65 -11.00 5.32
C TYR A 146 -15.94 -11.68 4.14
N PRO A 147 -15.44 -10.93 3.13
CA PRO A 147 -14.79 -11.52 1.96
C PRO A 147 -13.56 -12.35 2.33
N LYS A 148 -13.35 -13.42 1.57
CA LYS A 148 -12.11 -14.21 1.64
C LYS A 148 -10.92 -13.36 1.14
N PRO A 149 -9.70 -13.59 1.65
CA PRO A 149 -8.50 -12.91 1.16
C PRO A 149 -8.34 -13.04 -0.35
N ILE A 150 -8.19 -11.91 -1.05
CA ILE A 150 -7.98 -11.87 -2.52
C ILE A 150 -6.62 -12.39 -2.94
N VAL A 151 -5.69 -12.54 -1.99
CA VAL A 151 -4.36 -13.07 -2.20
C VAL A 151 -3.92 -13.84 -0.96
N ASN A 152 -3.05 -14.84 -1.13
CA ASN A 152 -2.34 -15.46 0.00
C ASN A 152 -1.07 -14.65 0.31
N HIS A 153 -0.95 -14.13 1.53
CA HIS A 153 0.18 -13.28 1.95
C HIS A 153 1.56 -13.95 1.79
N ALA A 154 1.69 -15.25 2.11
CA ALA A 154 2.97 -15.95 2.00
C ALA A 154 3.42 -16.06 0.54
N ALA A 155 2.51 -16.48 -0.34
CA ALA A 155 2.77 -16.55 -1.78
C ALA A 155 3.03 -15.16 -2.39
N ALA A 156 2.28 -14.13 -1.93
CA ALA A 156 2.48 -12.75 -2.35
C ALA A 156 3.84 -12.21 -1.97
N ARG A 157 4.27 -12.50 -0.73
CA ARG A 157 5.60 -12.14 -0.23
C ARG A 157 6.71 -12.75 -1.09
N GLU A 158 6.64 -14.04 -1.39
CA GLU A 158 7.62 -14.71 -2.25
C GLU A 158 7.66 -14.12 -3.66
N ARG A 159 6.49 -13.87 -4.25
CA ARG A 159 6.36 -13.22 -5.56
C ARG A 159 7.00 -11.83 -5.58
N CYS A 160 6.73 -11.01 -4.56
CA CYS A 160 7.34 -9.69 -4.43
C CYS A 160 8.86 -9.77 -4.32
N LEU A 161 9.39 -10.65 -3.47
CA LEU A 161 10.85 -10.83 -3.32
C LEU A 161 11.50 -11.23 -4.64
N LYS A 162 10.88 -12.16 -5.39
CA LYS A 162 11.36 -12.59 -6.71
C LYS A 162 11.36 -11.44 -7.72
N ALA A 163 10.27 -10.68 -7.81
CA ALA A 163 10.14 -9.56 -8.75
C ALA A 163 11.17 -8.46 -8.47
N PHE A 164 11.31 -8.06 -7.19
CA PHE A 164 12.29 -7.04 -6.80
C PHE A 164 13.73 -7.52 -7.01
N LYS A 165 14.06 -8.76 -6.63
CA LYS A 165 15.40 -9.31 -6.86
C LYS A 165 15.75 -9.34 -8.36
N ALA A 166 14.80 -9.71 -9.23
CA ALA A 166 15.01 -9.72 -10.67
C ALA A 166 15.24 -8.32 -11.26
N ALA A 167 14.57 -7.30 -10.73
CA ALA A 167 14.72 -5.92 -11.17
C ALA A 167 16.03 -5.28 -10.67
N LEU A 168 16.44 -5.57 -9.43
CA LEU A 168 17.55 -4.90 -8.76
C LEU A 168 18.92 -5.57 -9.00
N ASN A 169 18.95 -6.84 -9.42
CA ASN A 169 20.20 -7.55 -9.72
C ASN A 169 20.66 -7.39 -11.19
N ARG A 170 20.14 -6.40 -11.91
CA ARG A 170 20.50 -6.10 -13.29
C ARG A 170 21.43 -4.90 -13.38
#